data_AF-A0A8J4E8Y5-F1
#
_entry.id   AF-A0A8J4E8Y5-F1
#
_cell.length_a   1.000
_cell.length_b   1.000
_cell.length_c   1.000
_cell.angle_alpha   90.00
_cell.angle_beta   90.00
_cell.angle_gamma   90.00
#
_symmetry.space_group_name_H-M   'P 1'
#
loop_
_entity.id
_entity.type
_entity.pdbx_description
1 polymer ?
#
loop_
_entity_poly.entity_id
_entity_poly.type
_entity_poly.pdbx_seq_one_letter_code
_entity_poly.pdbx_strand_id
1 'polypeptide(L)'
;MQPCPNCGRTEVTPAGNCQNCGLFRGNEAYNSGYGQAYPPPADPYSAAPADPYSAAPYSAAPYSAEPYSAPPNQGQQGYQGYQQPYQQPQGQYGYQDPNPYQAAPAQPTRRPSTVPLIVLSVVAVILVIGIVGVVVVRASKDDPGGGGGTGGTTANGIDKCVVGTWKVTSAREKVDIDGTLAEFTARGGTVELKSDGTGKYDYGNGVTYTGKMSGQNVAITFTGSVTFSFKTSDGSFTFSNPSANGTATVKVNGTTTTSIPLDMDTKPAKYECGGNTLTQSTDLATVEMSK
;
A
#
# COMPACT_ATOMS: atom_id res chain seq x y z
N MET A 1 34.34 5.31 -20.53
CA MET A 1 32.93 4.92 -20.30
C MET A 1 32.37 5.82 -19.21
N GLN A 2 31.24 6.49 -19.43
CA GLN A 2 30.59 7.26 -18.35
C GLN A 2 30.20 6.31 -17.20
N PRO A 3 30.27 6.69 -15.92
CA PRO A 3 29.79 5.87 -14.80
C PRO A 3 28.32 5.46 -14.96
N CYS A 4 27.94 4.29 -14.43
CA CYS A 4 26.54 3.88 -14.39
C CYS A 4 25.73 4.91 -13.58
N PRO A 5 24.65 5.50 -14.12
CA PRO A 5 23.87 6.52 -13.41
C PRO A 5 23.19 5.99 -12.15
N ASN A 6 22.99 4.67 -12.05
CA ASN A 6 22.33 4.05 -10.91
C ASN A 6 23.29 3.72 -9.74
N CYS A 7 24.54 3.37 -10.02
CA CYS A 7 25.46 2.90 -8.99
C CYS A 7 26.88 3.50 -9.03
N GLY A 8 27.16 4.41 -9.98
CA GLY A 8 28.45 5.08 -10.14
C GLY A 8 29.62 4.20 -10.60
N ARG A 9 29.40 2.90 -10.83
CA ARG A 9 30.45 1.96 -11.29
C ARG A 9 30.53 1.91 -12.81
N THR A 10 31.71 1.63 -13.35
CA THR A 10 31.98 1.60 -14.79
C THR A 10 32.02 0.19 -15.39
N GLU A 11 31.93 -0.85 -14.56
CA GLU A 11 32.04 -2.25 -15.01
C GLU A 11 30.74 -2.74 -15.64
N VAL A 12 30.85 -3.34 -16.84
CA VAL A 12 29.75 -3.94 -17.58
C VAL A 12 30.03 -5.41 -17.90
N THR A 13 28.99 -6.22 -18.06
CA THR A 13 29.06 -7.60 -18.55
C THR A 13 29.20 -7.62 -20.08
N PRO A 14 29.60 -8.73 -20.71
CA PRO A 14 29.60 -8.86 -22.18
C PRO A 14 28.22 -8.60 -22.82
N ALA A 15 27.13 -8.79 -22.07
CA ALA A 15 25.78 -8.48 -22.50
C ALA A 15 25.44 -6.98 -22.41
N GLY A 16 26.35 -6.14 -21.93
CA GLY A 16 26.13 -4.70 -21.80
C GLY A 16 25.43 -4.28 -20.50
N ASN A 17 25.28 -5.15 -19.52
CA ASN A 17 24.65 -4.81 -18.23
C ASN A 17 25.69 -4.35 -17.23
N CYS A 18 25.41 -3.31 -16.43
CA CYS A 18 26.28 -2.95 -15.31
C CYS A 18 26.40 -4.12 -14.33
N GLN A 19 27.63 -4.55 -14.00
CA GLN A 19 27.85 -5.72 -13.15
C GLN A 19 27.24 -5.57 -11.75
N ASN A 20 27.16 -4.34 -11.24
CA ASN A 20 26.76 -4.10 -9.86
C ASN A 20 25.24 -3.88 -9.69
N CYS A 21 24.53 -3.42 -10.72
CA CYS A 21 23.10 -3.10 -10.61
C CYS A 21 22.23 -3.70 -11.71
N GLY A 22 22.81 -4.41 -12.67
CA GLY A 22 22.08 -5.07 -13.75
C GLY A 22 21.50 -4.14 -14.81
N LEU A 23 21.65 -2.81 -14.68
CA LEU A 23 21.13 -1.85 -15.65
C LEU A 23 21.79 -2.05 -17.01
N PHE A 24 21.00 -2.31 -18.05
CA PHE A 24 21.48 -2.42 -19.43
C PHE A 24 22.00 -1.06 -19.94
N ARG A 25 23.22 -1.05 -20.43
CA ARG A 25 23.95 0.12 -20.93
C ARG A 25 24.32 0.04 -22.41
N GLY A 26 23.92 -1.05 -23.08
CA GLY A 26 24.30 -1.34 -24.45
C GLY A 26 25.48 -2.31 -24.52
N ASN A 27 25.44 -3.16 -25.54
CA ASN A 27 26.48 -4.13 -25.86
C ASN A 27 27.70 -3.38 -26.45
N GLU A 28 28.85 -3.42 -25.77
CA GLU A 28 30.10 -2.79 -26.23
C GLU A 28 30.80 -3.52 -27.40
N ALA A 29 30.34 -4.70 -27.78
CA ALA A 29 30.92 -5.51 -28.83
C ALA A 29 30.57 -5.06 -30.27
N TYR A 30 29.90 -3.92 -30.46
CA TYR A 30 29.62 -3.38 -31.80
C TYR A 30 30.20 -1.99 -32.04
N ASN A 31 31.41 -1.70 -31.54
CA ASN A 31 32.16 -0.55 -32.03
C ASN A 31 33.69 -0.77 -32.04
N SER A 32 34.13 -1.79 -32.77
CA SER A 32 35.50 -1.88 -33.27
C SER A 32 35.48 -1.58 -34.77
N GLY A 33 35.34 -0.32 -35.16
CA GLY A 33 35.27 0.05 -36.57
C GLY A 33 35.43 1.54 -36.84
N TYR A 34 36.69 1.97 -36.93
CA TYR A 34 37.18 3.19 -37.59
C TYR A 34 36.95 4.53 -36.87
N GLY A 35 38.08 5.16 -36.57
CA GLY A 35 38.18 6.42 -35.85
C GLY A 35 37.62 7.62 -36.59
N GLN A 36 37.04 8.51 -35.80
CA GLN A 36 36.94 9.94 -36.05
C GLN A 36 37.15 10.62 -34.68
N ALA A 37 38.28 11.30 -34.53
CA ALA A 37 38.55 12.14 -33.37
C ALA A 37 37.65 13.38 -33.49
N TYR A 38 36.57 13.42 -32.70
CA TYR A 38 35.81 14.64 -32.53
C TYR A 38 36.56 15.58 -31.56
N PRO A 39 36.73 16.86 -31.91
CA PRO A 39 37.31 17.85 -31.00
C PRO A 39 36.38 18.08 -29.79
N PRO A 40 36.95 18.42 -28.61
CA PRO A 40 36.15 18.70 -27.43
C PRO A 40 35.25 19.92 -27.67
N PRO A 41 33.96 19.86 -27.31
CA PRO A 41 33.13 21.06 -27.29
C PRO A 41 33.65 22.04 -26.23
N ALA A 42 33.84 23.28 -26.66
CA ALA A 42 34.27 24.39 -25.83
C ALA A 42 33.23 24.70 -24.74
N ASP A 43 33.71 24.87 -23.51
CA ASP A 43 32.93 25.31 -22.34
C ASP A 43 32.32 26.70 -22.56
N PRO A 44 30.99 26.84 -22.61
CA PRO A 44 30.35 28.14 -22.58
C PRO A 44 29.76 28.38 -21.18
N TYR A 45 30.28 29.41 -20.52
CA TYR A 45 29.65 30.12 -19.38
C TYR A 45 29.75 29.49 -17.99
N SER A 46 30.78 29.93 -17.27
CA SER A 46 30.70 30.26 -15.85
C SER A 46 29.82 31.50 -15.69
N ALA A 47 28.56 31.30 -15.29
CA ALA A 47 27.72 32.37 -14.76
C ALA A 47 27.48 32.09 -13.28
N ALA A 48 27.96 33.00 -12.43
CA ALA A 48 27.69 32.99 -10.99
C ALA A 48 26.17 33.11 -10.74
N PRO A 49 25.59 32.34 -9.82
CA PRO A 49 24.21 32.57 -9.42
C PRO A 49 24.12 33.88 -8.63
N ALA A 50 23.25 34.78 -9.09
CA ALA A 50 22.81 35.95 -8.36
C ALA A 50 21.93 35.51 -7.18
N ASP A 51 22.19 36.11 -6.01
CA ASP A 51 21.42 35.91 -4.78
C ASP A 51 19.92 36.20 -4.99
N PRO A 52 19.01 35.27 -4.65
CA PRO A 52 17.60 35.59 -4.62
C PRO A 52 17.25 36.34 -3.33
N TYR A 53 16.60 37.49 -3.55
CA TYR A 53 15.91 38.35 -2.60
C TYR A 53 15.29 37.63 -1.39
N SER A 54 15.61 38.14 -0.22
CA SER A 54 14.93 37.92 1.04
C SER A 54 13.50 38.48 0.99
N ALA A 55 12.52 37.59 0.88
CA ALA A 55 11.11 37.93 1.13
C ALA A 55 10.84 37.91 2.64
N ALA A 56 10.24 38.99 3.14
CA ALA A 56 9.85 39.17 4.53
C ALA A 56 8.77 38.16 4.97
N PRO A 57 8.76 37.71 6.24
CA PRO A 57 7.75 36.81 6.75
C PRO A 57 6.40 37.53 6.92
N TYR A 58 5.38 37.06 6.21
CA TYR A 58 3.99 37.40 6.50
C TYR A 58 3.58 36.70 7.80
N SER A 59 3.38 37.51 8.85
CA SER A 59 2.72 37.10 10.08
C SER A 59 1.22 36.90 9.82
N ALA A 60 0.78 35.65 9.70
CA ALA A 60 -0.63 35.30 9.74
C ALA A 60 -1.13 35.31 11.20
N ALA A 61 -2.19 36.07 11.45
CA ALA A 61 -2.86 36.17 12.73
C ALA A 61 -3.54 34.84 13.14
N PRO A 62 -3.64 34.53 14.44
CA PRO A 62 -4.29 33.32 14.92
C PRO A 62 -5.81 33.40 14.71
N TYR A 63 -6.36 32.45 13.95
CA TYR A 63 -7.79 32.19 13.92
C TYR A 63 -8.22 31.58 15.26
N SER A 64 -9.00 32.36 16.01
CA SER A 64 -9.76 31.92 17.17
C SER A 64 -10.85 30.93 16.73
N ALA A 65 -10.73 29.68 17.15
CA ALA A 65 -11.79 28.68 17.02
C ALA A 65 -12.88 28.94 18.08
N GLU A 66 -14.10 29.19 17.63
CA GLU A 66 -15.28 29.23 18.49
C GLU A 66 -15.63 27.80 18.96
N PRO A 67 -16.02 27.61 20.24
CA PRO A 67 -16.45 26.32 20.73
C PRO A 67 -17.88 26.01 20.27
N TYR A 68 -18.03 25.02 19.39
CA TYR A 68 -19.33 24.47 19.04
C TYR A 68 -19.83 23.56 20.18
N SER A 69 -20.74 24.08 20.99
CA SER A 69 -21.50 23.33 21.99
C SER A 69 -22.52 22.41 21.30
N ALA A 70 -22.33 21.10 21.41
CA ALA A 70 -23.29 20.10 20.96
C ALA A 70 -24.51 20.03 21.92
N PRO A 71 -25.74 19.83 21.41
CA PRO A 71 -26.94 19.69 22.24
C PRO A 71 -27.01 18.32 22.95
N PRO A 72 -27.63 18.24 24.13
CA PRO A 72 -27.71 17.02 24.93
C PRO A 72 -28.67 16.00 24.29
N ASN A 73 -28.15 14.81 23.98
CA ASN A 73 -28.94 13.69 23.51
C ASN A 73 -29.56 12.95 24.70
N GLN A 74 -30.85 13.21 24.93
CA GLN A 74 -31.67 12.48 25.88
C GLN A 74 -32.11 11.14 25.29
N GLY A 75 -31.70 10.06 25.95
CA GLY A 75 -32.47 8.84 26.18
C GLY A 75 -33.00 8.05 24.98
N GLN A 76 -32.66 6.75 24.92
CA GLN A 76 -33.72 5.74 24.87
C GLN A 76 -33.21 4.37 25.35
N GLN A 77 -33.94 3.87 26.34
CA GLN A 77 -33.80 2.58 26.98
C GLN A 77 -34.54 1.50 26.17
N GLY A 78 -33.99 0.28 26.21
CA GLY A 78 -34.77 -0.96 26.28
C GLY A 78 -35.25 -1.56 24.95
N TYR A 79 -35.03 -2.87 24.82
CA TYR A 79 -35.91 -3.95 24.31
C TYR A 79 -34.99 -5.15 23.96
N GLN A 80 -34.89 -6.19 24.81
CA GLN A 80 -35.71 -7.42 24.77
C GLN A 80 -35.96 -7.87 23.32
N GLY A 81 -35.33 -8.92 22.78
CA GLY A 81 -35.17 -10.26 23.32
C GLY A 81 -36.31 -11.13 22.77
N TYR A 82 -36.08 -11.85 21.66
CA TYR A 82 -36.90 -13.02 21.28
C TYR A 82 -36.08 -14.04 20.47
N GLN A 83 -36.18 -15.28 20.94
CA GLN A 83 -35.77 -16.51 20.29
C GLN A 83 -36.66 -16.80 19.07
N GLN A 84 -36.13 -17.49 18.06
CA GLN A 84 -36.95 -18.17 17.05
C GLN A 84 -36.46 -19.61 16.86
N PRO A 85 -37.37 -20.60 16.78
CA PRO A 85 -37.07 -22.02 16.85
C PRO A 85 -37.00 -22.71 15.48
N TYR A 86 -36.38 -23.88 15.47
CA TYR A 86 -36.37 -24.84 14.37
C TYR A 86 -37.78 -25.20 13.88
N GLN A 87 -37.97 -25.23 12.55
CA GLN A 87 -39.01 -26.06 11.93
C GLN A 87 -38.44 -26.82 10.72
N GLN A 88 -38.48 -28.14 10.83
CA GLN A 88 -38.36 -29.12 9.75
C GLN A 88 -39.67 -29.17 8.94
N PRO A 89 -39.62 -29.50 7.64
CA PRO A 89 -40.76 -30.10 6.96
C PRO A 89 -40.54 -31.62 6.77
N GLN A 90 -41.41 -32.41 7.40
CA GLN A 90 -41.68 -33.79 7.01
C GLN A 90 -42.65 -33.80 5.82
N GLY A 91 -42.48 -34.77 4.91
CA GLY A 91 -43.20 -34.86 3.63
C GLY A 91 -44.65 -35.33 3.74
N GLN A 92 -45.39 -35.26 2.64
CA GLN A 92 -46.61 -36.04 2.46
C GLN A 92 -46.97 -36.29 0.99
N TYR A 93 -47.51 -37.48 0.78
CA TYR A 93 -47.84 -38.19 -0.45
C TYR A 93 -48.99 -37.59 -1.28
N GLY A 94 -48.84 -37.65 -2.61
CA GLY A 94 -49.76 -38.32 -3.54
C GLY A 94 -51.17 -37.77 -3.77
N TYR A 95 -51.41 -37.26 -4.98
CA TYR A 95 -52.61 -37.58 -5.80
C TYR A 95 -52.22 -37.49 -7.28
N GLN A 96 -52.49 -38.57 -8.03
CA GLN A 96 -52.36 -38.63 -9.48
C GLN A 96 -53.56 -37.93 -10.12
N ASP A 97 -53.28 -36.93 -10.95
CA ASP A 97 -54.27 -36.26 -11.81
C ASP A 97 -53.95 -36.61 -13.27
N PRO A 98 -54.82 -37.31 -14.01
CA PRO A 98 -54.64 -37.58 -15.42
C PRO A 98 -55.34 -36.48 -16.23
N ASN A 99 -54.63 -35.39 -16.53
CA ASN A 99 -55.11 -34.42 -17.52
C ASN A 99 -54.00 -34.05 -18.52
N PRO A 100 -54.11 -34.50 -19.79
CA PRO A 100 -53.12 -34.24 -20.83
C PRO A 100 -53.40 -32.91 -21.52
N TYR A 101 -53.00 -31.81 -20.89
CA TYR A 101 -52.69 -30.58 -21.61
C TYR A 101 -51.26 -30.19 -21.29
N GLN A 102 -50.38 -30.66 -22.17
CA GLN A 102 -48.95 -30.42 -22.18
C GLN A 102 -48.72 -28.92 -22.39
N ALA A 103 -48.72 -28.15 -21.31
CA ALA A 103 -48.29 -26.76 -21.32
C ALA A 103 -46.84 -26.75 -21.78
N ALA A 104 -46.57 -25.98 -22.84
CA ALA A 104 -45.22 -25.78 -23.34
C ALA A 104 -44.31 -25.36 -22.18
N PRO A 105 -43.10 -25.95 -22.06
CA PRO A 105 -42.20 -25.62 -20.96
C PRO A 105 -41.99 -24.11 -20.92
N ALA A 106 -42.31 -23.51 -19.77
CA ALA A 106 -42.06 -22.10 -19.53
C ALA A 106 -40.60 -21.82 -19.87
N GLN A 107 -40.36 -21.02 -20.91
CA GLN A 107 -39.00 -20.71 -21.33
C GLN A 107 -38.31 -20.04 -20.15
N PRO A 108 -37.14 -20.53 -19.72
CA PRO A 108 -36.39 -19.89 -18.65
C PRO A 108 -36.13 -18.45 -19.08
N THR A 109 -36.66 -17.52 -18.29
CA THR A 109 -36.45 -16.08 -18.49
C THR A 109 -34.96 -15.83 -18.38
N ARG A 110 -34.29 -15.74 -19.54
CA ARG A 110 -32.86 -15.42 -19.64
C ARG A 110 -32.68 -14.01 -19.09
N ARG A 111 -32.33 -13.90 -17.81
CA ARG A 111 -31.84 -12.65 -17.24
C ARG A 111 -30.58 -12.28 -18.03
N PRO A 112 -30.47 -11.04 -18.56
CA PRO A 112 -29.33 -10.64 -19.37
C PRO A 112 -28.05 -10.78 -18.53
N SER A 113 -27.24 -11.79 -18.84
CA SER A 113 -25.98 -12.09 -18.15
C SER A 113 -24.84 -11.26 -18.74
N THR A 114 -24.95 -9.93 -18.68
CA THR A 114 -23.84 -9.01 -19.02
C THR A 114 -22.96 -8.68 -17.81
N VAL A 115 -23.36 -9.11 -16.60
CA VAL A 115 -22.58 -8.93 -15.36
C VAL A 115 -21.27 -9.76 -15.26
N PRO A 116 -21.10 -10.97 -15.84
CA PRO A 116 -19.91 -11.79 -15.55
C PRO A 116 -18.61 -11.29 -16.21
N LEU A 117 -18.66 -10.47 -17.25
CA LEU A 117 -17.45 -10.03 -17.97
C LEU A 117 -16.69 -8.89 -17.26
N ILE A 118 -17.39 -7.96 -16.60
CA ILE A 118 -16.75 -6.86 -15.87
C ILE A 118 -16.05 -7.41 -14.62
N VAL A 119 -16.66 -8.38 -13.93
CA VAL A 119 -16.07 -9.01 -12.74
C VAL A 119 -14.81 -9.81 -13.09
N LEU A 120 -14.81 -10.55 -14.22
CA LEU A 120 -13.63 -11.27 -14.68
C LEU A 120 -12.47 -10.35 -15.08
N SER A 121 -12.76 -9.19 -15.69
CA SER A 121 -11.74 -8.19 -16.05
C SER A 121 -11.04 -7.63 -14.80
N VAL A 122 -11.80 -7.28 -13.76
CA VAL A 122 -11.25 -6.72 -12.52
C VAL A 122 -10.41 -7.77 -11.77
N VAL A 123 -10.82 -9.03 -11.77
CA VAL A 123 -10.06 -10.13 -11.12
C VAL A 123 -8.76 -10.44 -11.86
N ALA A 124 -8.78 -10.45 -13.20
CA ALA A 124 -7.58 -10.68 -14.01
C ALA A 124 -6.53 -9.57 -13.81
N VAL A 125 -6.97 -8.32 -13.67
CA VAL A 125 -6.09 -7.17 -13.41
C VAL A 125 -5.48 -7.23 -12.01
N ILE A 126 -6.24 -7.59 -10.98
CA ILE A 126 -5.73 -7.72 -9.60
C ILE A 126 -4.65 -8.81 -9.50
N LEU A 127 -4.71 -9.87 -10.31
CA LEU A 127 -3.65 -10.89 -10.39
C LEU A 127 -2.37 -10.40 -11.09
N VAL A 128 -2.45 -9.36 -11.92
CA VAL A 128 -1.29 -8.76 -12.59
C VAL A 128 -0.66 -7.64 -11.75
N ILE A 129 -1.39 -7.04 -10.81
CA ILE A 129 -0.91 -6.03 -9.84
C ILE A 129 -0.15 -6.68 -8.66
N GLY A 130 0.48 -7.84 -8.88
CA GLY A 130 1.50 -8.35 -7.97
C GLY A 130 2.81 -7.58 -8.06
N ILE A 131 3.07 -6.86 -9.17
CA ILE A 131 4.37 -6.22 -9.40
C ILE A 131 4.20 -5.01 -10.34
N VAL A 132 4.12 -3.77 -9.83
CA VAL A 132 4.69 -2.57 -10.50
C VAL A 132 4.99 -1.48 -9.44
N GLY A 133 6.20 -0.92 -9.50
CA GLY A 133 6.74 0.06 -8.56
C GLY A 133 6.60 1.52 -9.00
N VAL A 134 7.35 2.41 -8.32
CA VAL A 134 8.13 3.50 -8.91
C VAL A 134 9.24 3.85 -7.90
N VAL A 135 10.44 4.02 -8.44
CA VAL A 135 11.61 4.62 -7.80
C VAL A 135 11.38 6.13 -7.71
N VAL A 136 11.29 6.67 -6.51
CA VAL A 136 11.51 8.11 -6.27
C VAL A 136 12.79 8.28 -5.48
N VAL A 137 13.88 8.55 -6.21
CA VAL A 137 15.06 9.16 -5.63
C VAL A 137 14.70 10.63 -5.35
N ARG A 138 14.17 10.91 -4.15
CA ARG A 138 14.22 12.27 -3.62
C ARG A 138 15.52 12.43 -2.85
N ALA A 139 16.51 12.96 -3.56
CA ALA A 139 17.61 13.71 -2.96
C ALA A 139 16.99 14.76 -2.03
N SER A 140 17.00 14.49 -0.74
CA SER A 140 16.58 15.45 0.27
C SER A 140 17.76 16.37 0.49
N LYS A 141 17.57 17.66 0.16
CA LYS A 141 18.43 18.73 0.64
C LYS A 141 18.33 18.74 2.16
N ASP A 142 19.48 18.78 2.82
CA ASP A 142 19.59 18.92 4.27
C ASP A 142 18.99 20.26 4.72
N ASP A 143 17.83 20.21 5.38
CA ASP A 143 17.38 21.30 6.25
C ASP A 143 17.76 20.95 7.70
N PRO A 144 18.69 21.69 8.34
CA PRO A 144 19.04 21.49 9.73
C PRO A 144 18.06 22.31 10.58
N GLY A 145 16.99 21.67 11.07
CA GLY A 145 15.90 22.41 11.73
C GLY A 145 15.06 21.63 12.74
N GLY A 146 15.67 21.18 13.84
CA GLY A 146 15.04 21.26 15.17
C GLY A 146 13.99 20.22 15.57
N GLY A 147 14.41 19.26 16.40
CA GLY A 147 13.49 18.40 17.15
C GLY A 147 14.17 17.19 17.78
N GLY A 148 15.22 17.42 18.58
CA GLY A 148 16.02 16.37 19.20
C GLY A 148 15.25 15.50 20.19
N GLY A 149 14.61 14.44 19.69
CA GLY A 149 14.39 13.23 20.47
C GLY A 149 15.71 12.47 20.51
N THR A 150 16.29 12.30 21.70
CA THR A 150 17.52 11.51 21.91
C THR A 150 17.23 10.03 21.65
N GLY A 151 17.06 9.66 20.38
CA GLY A 151 16.83 8.31 19.90
C GLY A 151 18.15 7.55 19.96
N GLY A 152 18.41 6.91 21.11
CA GLY A 152 19.52 5.97 21.18
C GLY A 152 19.29 4.80 20.21
N THR A 153 20.35 4.29 19.60
CA THR A 153 20.30 3.04 18.83
C THR A 153 20.42 1.83 19.77
N THR A 154 19.82 0.72 19.38
CA THR A 154 20.04 -0.60 19.99
C THR A 154 21.38 -1.17 19.55
N ALA A 155 21.82 -2.28 20.16
CA ALA A 155 23.06 -2.96 19.76
C ALA A 155 23.10 -3.36 18.27
N ASN A 156 21.94 -3.50 17.63
CA ASN A 156 21.82 -3.87 16.22
C ASN A 156 21.65 -2.66 15.28
N GLY A 157 21.86 -1.44 15.77
CA GLY A 157 21.69 -0.21 14.98
C GLY A 157 20.22 0.14 14.71
N ILE A 158 19.28 -0.44 15.46
CA ILE A 158 17.85 -0.11 15.35
C ILE A 158 17.50 1.04 16.29
N ASP A 159 16.80 2.06 15.82
CA ASP A 159 16.39 3.19 16.64
C ASP A 159 15.44 2.74 17.75
N LYS A 160 15.76 3.04 19.02
CA LYS A 160 14.98 2.55 20.17
C LYS A 160 13.52 2.99 20.14
N CYS A 161 13.23 4.15 19.54
CA CYS A 161 11.88 4.69 19.45
C CYS A 161 10.94 3.81 18.62
N VAL A 162 11.45 3.03 17.63
CA VAL A 162 10.61 2.19 16.77
C VAL A 162 10.25 0.86 17.42
N VAL A 163 11.02 0.44 18.43
CA VAL A 163 10.84 -0.85 19.08
C VAL A 163 9.57 -0.83 19.95
N GLY A 164 8.75 -1.86 19.80
CA GLY A 164 7.52 -2.05 20.56
C GLY A 164 6.44 -2.79 19.79
N THR A 165 5.29 -2.93 20.44
CA THR A 165 4.03 -3.38 19.83
C THR A 165 3.16 -2.17 19.57
N TRP A 166 2.73 -2.00 18.34
CA TRP A 166 2.04 -0.81 17.85
C TRP A 166 0.68 -1.21 17.29
N LYS A 167 -0.37 -0.52 17.70
CA LYS A 167 -1.71 -0.66 17.11
C LYS A 167 -1.85 0.32 15.95
N VAL A 168 -2.30 -0.16 14.80
CA VAL A 168 -2.58 0.72 13.64
C VAL A 168 -3.85 1.52 13.91
N THR A 169 -3.70 2.83 14.00
CA THR A 169 -4.78 3.78 14.28
C THR A 169 -5.35 4.41 13.02
N SER A 170 -4.54 4.51 11.97
CA SER A 170 -4.90 5.03 10.65
C SER A 170 -3.99 4.41 9.62
N ALA A 171 -4.55 3.94 8.50
CA ALA A 171 -3.78 3.54 7.32
C ALA A 171 -4.46 4.14 6.10
N ARG A 172 -3.64 4.72 5.21
CA ARG A 172 -4.05 5.18 3.88
C ARG A 172 -3.11 4.59 2.85
N GLU A 173 -3.65 4.03 1.80
CA GLU A 173 -2.88 3.37 0.75
C GLU A 173 -3.45 3.71 -0.62
N LYS A 174 -2.58 4.03 -1.56
CA LYS A 174 -2.92 4.26 -2.95
C LYS A 174 -2.51 3.05 -3.77
N VAL A 175 -3.49 2.40 -4.39
CA VAL A 175 -3.26 1.25 -5.25
C VAL A 175 -3.51 1.69 -6.69
N ASP A 176 -2.52 1.47 -7.56
CA ASP A 176 -2.69 1.66 -8.99
C ASP A 176 -3.44 0.47 -9.59
N ILE A 177 -4.62 0.73 -10.13
CA ILE A 177 -5.47 -0.27 -10.77
C ILE A 177 -5.80 0.25 -12.17
N ASP A 178 -5.21 -0.40 -13.19
CA ASP A 178 -5.32 -0.02 -14.60
C ASP A 178 -4.91 1.45 -14.88
N GLY A 179 -3.85 1.94 -14.23
CA GLY A 179 -3.34 3.31 -14.40
C GLY A 179 -4.12 4.35 -13.60
N THR A 180 -5.08 3.92 -12.76
CA THR A 180 -5.85 4.80 -11.88
C THR A 180 -5.47 4.53 -10.43
N LEU A 181 -4.95 5.54 -9.74
CA LEU A 181 -4.68 5.47 -8.30
C LEU A 181 -5.98 5.57 -7.50
N ALA A 182 -6.36 4.48 -6.86
CA ALA A 182 -7.46 4.43 -5.90
C ALA A 182 -6.93 4.52 -4.47
N GLU A 183 -7.51 5.40 -3.66
CA GLU A 183 -7.17 5.52 -2.24
C GLU A 183 -8.05 4.61 -1.39
N PHE A 184 -7.40 3.87 -0.50
CA PHE A 184 -8.01 2.97 0.47
C PHE A 184 -7.63 3.40 1.88
N THR A 185 -8.57 3.23 2.82
CA THR A 185 -8.35 3.57 4.22
C THR A 185 -8.71 2.39 5.13
N ALA A 186 -7.95 2.22 6.21
CA ALA A 186 -8.18 1.17 7.20
C ALA A 186 -7.76 1.61 8.60
N ARG A 187 -8.15 0.79 9.58
CA ARG A 187 -7.71 0.83 10.98
C ARG A 187 -7.66 -0.59 11.55
N GLY A 188 -6.87 -0.80 12.59
CA GLY A 188 -6.76 -2.11 13.25
C GLY A 188 -5.59 -2.95 12.74
N GLY A 189 -5.38 -4.08 13.40
CA GLY A 189 -4.13 -4.84 13.31
C GLY A 189 -3.06 -4.30 14.27
N THR A 190 -2.00 -5.08 14.43
CA THR A 190 -0.85 -4.74 15.27
C THR A 190 0.47 -4.97 14.55
N VAL A 191 1.46 -4.16 14.86
CA VAL A 191 2.83 -4.25 14.34
C VAL A 191 3.76 -4.47 15.52
N GLU A 192 4.45 -5.60 15.56
CA GLU A 192 5.52 -5.85 16.51
C GLU A 192 6.87 -5.58 15.84
N LEU A 193 7.68 -4.70 16.42
CA LEU A 193 9.03 -4.39 15.97
C LEU A 193 10.00 -4.65 17.12
N LYS A 194 10.87 -5.65 16.97
CA LYS A 194 11.80 -6.07 18.02
C LYS A 194 13.18 -5.42 17.83
N SER A 195 13.92 -5.32 18.93
CA SER A 195 15.29 -4.77 18.93
C SER A 195 16.33 -5.65 18.24
N ASP A 196 15.98 -6.88 17.86
CA ASP A 196 16.82 -7.80 17.08
C ASP A 196 16.67 -7.62 15.56
N GLY A 197 15.79 -6.73 15.12
CA GLY A 197 15.53 -6.51 13.69
C GLY A 197 14.49 -7.45 13.11
N THR A 198 13.74 -8.17 13.94
CA THR A 198 12.57 -8.94 13.47
C THR A 198 11.29 -8.17 13.72
N GLY A 199 10.37 -8.25 12.74
CA GLY A 199 9.07 -7.59 12.79
C GLY A 199 7.94 -8.53 12.42
N LYS A 200 6.73 -8.18 12.86
CA LYS A 200 5.49 -8.89 12.52
C LYS A 200 4.34 -7.92 12.32
N TYR A 201 3.70 -7.97 11.15
CA TYR A 201 2.36 -7.43 10.92
C TYR A 201 1.34 -8.51 11.27
N ASP A 202 0.40 -8.21 12.16
CA ASP A 202 -0.69 -9.13 12.53
C ASP A 202 -2.04 -8.46 12.24
N TYR A 203 -2.74 -9.01 11.25
CA TYR A 203 -4.07 -8.59 10.84
C TYR A 203 -5.17 -9.37 11.59
N GLY A 204 -4.79 -10.37 12.39
CA GLY A 204 -5.70 -11.23 13.14
C GLY A 204 -6.77 -11.86 12.26
N ASN A 205 -8.03 -11.69 12.66
CA ASN A 205 -9.20 -12.22 11.96
C ASN A 205 -9.66 -11.34 10.78
N GLY A 206 -9.03 -10.17 10.56
CA GLY A 206 -9.46 -9.25 9.50
C GLY A 206 -9.15 -7.79 9.78
N VAL A 207 -8.42 -7.15 8.88
CA VAL A 207 -8.36 -5.69 8.72
C VAL A 207 -8.92 -5.35 7.35
N THR A 208 -9.98 -4.54 7.32
CA THR A 208 -10.64 -4.16 6.06
C THR A 208 -10.23 -2.76 5.62
N TYR A 209 -9.60 -2.70 4.47
CA TYR A 209 -9.33 -1.48 3.71
C TYR A 209 -10.54 -1.16 2.84
N THR A 210 -11.00 0.08 2.88
CA THR A 210 -12.17 0.54 2.12
C THR A 210 -11.82 1.72 1.24
N GLY A 211 -12.30 1.70 0.01
CA GLY A 211 -12.06 2.73 -0.99
C GLY A 211 -13.14 2.73 -2.07
N LYS A 212 -12.97 3.62 -3.05
CA LYS A 212 -13.83 3.68 -4.23
C LYS A 212 -13.01 3.59 -5.49
N MET A 213 -13.52 2.84 -6.47
CA MET A 213 -12.92 2.70 -7.80
C MET A 213 -13.99 2.82 -8.86
N SER A 214 -13.84 3.78 -9.79
CA SER A 214 -14.82 3.98 -10.87
C SER A 214 -16.27 4.07 -10.37
N GLY A 215 -16.48 4.70 -9.21
CA GLY A 215 -17.78 4.84 -8.54
C GLY A 215 -18.27 3.61 -7.75
N GLN A 216 -17.56 2.48 -7.80
CA GLN A 216 -17.89 1.27 -7.06
C GLN A 216 -17.21 1.23 -5.70
N ASN A 217 -17.89 0.70 -4.69
CA ASN A 217 -17.31 0.51 -3.36
C ASN A 217 -16.45 -0.74 -3.38
N VAL A 218 -15.19 -0.62 -2.95
CA VAL A 218 -14.24 -1.72 -2.91
C VAL A 218 -13.76 -1.91 -1.48
N ALA A 219 -13.76 -3.16 -1.03
CA ALA A 219 -13.23 -3.55 0.27
C ALA A 219 -12.19 -4.65 0.09
N ILE A 220 -11.01 -4.47 0.68
CA ILE A 220 -9.92 -5.45 0.71
C ILE A 220 -9.74 -5.87 2.16
N THR A 221 -9.97 -7.14 2.48
CA THR A 221 -9.83 -7.65 3.84
C THR A 221 -8.61 -8.54 3.94
N PHE A 222 -7.64 -8.12 4.76
CA PHE A 222 -6.44 -8.89 5.06
C PHE A 222 -6.64 -9.70 6.34
N THR A 223 -6.31 -10.99 6.31
CA THR A 223 -6.36 -11.88 7.47
C THR A 223 -5.02 -12.59 7.64
N GLY A 224 -4.65 -12.94 8.87
CA GLY A 224 -3.39 -13.62 9.17
C GLY A 224 -2.26 -12.65 9.52
N SER A 225 -1.02 -12.99 9.19
CA SER A 225 0.16 -12.22 9.60
C SER A 225 1.31 -12.30 8.60
N VAL A 226 2.21 -11.33 8.64
CA VAL A 226 3.49 -11.32 7.92
C VAL A 226 4.62 -11.13 8.91
N THR A 227 5.63 -12.00 8.87
CA THR A 227 6.90 -11.80 9.57
C THR A 227 7.97 -11.33 8.61
N PHE A 228 8.89 -10.49 9.07
CA PHE A 228 9.95 -9.92 8.23
C PHE A 228 11.18 -9.57 9.08
N SER A 229 12.31 -9.35 8.41
CA SER A 229 13.47 -8.67 8.98
C SER A 229 13.44 -7.19 8.60
N PHE A 230 13.93 -6.31 9.48
CA PHE A 230 14.04 -4.88 9.21
C PHE A 230 15.32 -4.27 9.78
N LYS A 231 15.73 -3.15 9.18
CA LYS A 231 16.77 -2.25 9.71
C LYS A 231 16.28 -0.81 9.64
N THR A 232 16.84 0.04 10.50
CA THR A 232 16.65 1.49 10.43
C THR A 232 17.96 2.19 10.08
N SER A 233 17.91 3.16 9.18
CA SER A 233 19.00 4.10 8.90
C SER A 233 18.39 5.41 8.44
N ASP A 234 18.84 6.53 9.01
CA ASP A 234 18.49 7.89 8.54
C ASP A 234 16.96 8.10 8.36
N GLY A 235 16.19 7.70 9.37
CA GLY A 235 14.71 7.82 9.36
C GLY A 235 14.03 6.93 8.32
N SER A 236 14.68 5.86 7.84
CA SER A 236 14.12 4.90 6.89
C SER A 236 14.17 3.48 7.41
N PHE A 237 13.08 2.75 7.25
CA PHE A 237 13.04 1.30 7.30
C PHE A 237 13.54 0.70 5.98
N THR A 238 14.25 -0.42 6.08
CA THR A 238 14.47 -1.36 4.98
C THR A 238 13.99 -2.73 5.43
N PHE A 239 13.24 -3.43 4.58
CA PHE A 239 12.62 -4.71 4.90
C PHE A 239 13.26 -5.84 4.09
N SER A 240 13.31 -7.04 4.65
CA SER A 240 13.79 -8.23 3.95
C SER A 240 13.17 -9.51 4.51
N ASN A 241 13.31 -10.60 3.76
CA ASN A 241 12.82 -11.93 4.12
C ASN A 241 11.35 -11.95 4.59
N PRO A 242 10.40 -11.33 3.84
CA PRO A 242 9.00 -11.42 4.21
C PRO A 242 8.52 -12.88 4.14
N SER A 243 7.74 -13.28 5.13
CA SER A 243 7.04 -14.56 5.15
C SER A 243 5.61 -14.31 5.61
N ALA A 244 4.68 -14.47 4.68
CA ALA A 244 3.26 -14.21 4.90
C ALA A 244 2.51 -15.53 5.13
N ASN A 245 1.61 -15.51 6.12
CA ASN A 245 0.62 -16.55 6.36
C ASN A 245 -0.74 -15.88 6.52
N GLY A 246 -1.50 -15.83 5.43
CA GLY A 246 -2.73 -15.08 5.38
C GLY A 246 -3.31 -14.97 3.99
N THR A 247 -4.40 -14.22 3.89
CA THR A 247 -5.11 -13.97 2.64
C THR A 247 -5.57 -12.53 2.54
N ALA A 248 -5.64 -12.01 1.32
CA ALA A 248 -6.32 -10.77 0.97
C ALA A 248 -7.58 -11.11 0.17
N THR A 249 -8.75 -10.80 0.71
CA THR A 249 -10.05 -10.99 0.02
C THR A 249 -10.57 -9.66 -0.50
N VAL A 250 -10.85 -9.57 -1.79
CA VAL A 250 -11.40 -8.38 -2.43
C VAL A 250 -12.90 -8.54 -2.65
N LYS A 251 -13.65 -7.51 -2.26
CA LYS A 251 -15.09 -7.38 -2.49
C LYS A 251 -15.38 -6.10 -3.28
N VAL A 252 -16.24 -6.22 -4.28
CA VAL A 252 -16.77 -5.09 -5.05
C VAL A 252 -18.28 -5.03 -4.83
N ASN A 253 -18.76 -3.89 -4.31
CA ASN A 253 -20.15 -3.68 -3.91
C ASN A 253 -20.70 -4.84 -3.02
N GLY A 254 -19.85 -5.33 -2.09
CA GLY A 254 -20.19 -6.41 -1.16
C GLY A 254 -20.05 -7.83 -1.71
N THR A 255 -19.82 -8.01 -3.02
CA THR A 255 -19.64 -9.33 -3.64
C THR A 255 -18.16 -9.68 -3.69
N THR A 256 -17.78 -10.85 -3.15
CA THR A 256 -16.40 -11.35 -3.24
C THR A 256 -16.04 -11.61 -4.69
N THR A 257 -14.98 -10.97 -5.15
CA THR A 257 -14.49 -11.11 -6.53
C THR A 257 -13.26 -12.00 -6.60
N THR A 258 -12.34 -11.86 -5.64
CA THR A 258 -11.11 -12.66 -5.60
C THR A 258 -10.58 -12.83 -4.17
N SER A 259 -9.76 -13.85 -3.98
CA SER A 259 -8.98 -14.07 -2.77
C SER A 259 -7.59 -14.55 -3.16
N ILE A 260 -6.56 -13.84 -2.71
CA ILE A 260 -5.16 -14.16 -3.01
C ILE A 260 -4.39 -14.38 -1.71
N PRO A 261 -3.29 -15.18 -1.73
CA PRO A 261 -2.37 -15.24 -0.61
C PRO A 261 -1.86 -13.84 -0.23
N LEU A 262 -1.65 -13.62 1.06
CA LEU A 262 -1.05 -12.38 1.55
C LEU A 262 0.41 -12.27 1.08
N ASP A 263 0.83 -11.07 0.73
CA ASP A 263 2.21 -10.74 0.37
C ASP A 263 2.60 -9.37 0.94
N MET A 264 3.90 -9.06 0.98
CA MET A 264 4.42 -7.80 1.52
C MET A 264 5.47 -7.18 0.59
N ASP A 265 5.28 -5.91 0.26
CA ASP A 265 6.29 -5.10 -0.41
C ASP A 265 7.50 -4.86 0.52
N THR A 266 8.70 -4.97 -0.04
CA THR A 266 9.97 -4.77 0.68
C THR A 266 10.62 -3.41 0.38
N LYS A 267 9.92 -2.53 -0.35
CA LYS A 267 10.38 -1.16 -0.59
C LYS A 267 10.66 -0.43 0.73
N PRO A 268 11.72 0.39 0.79
CA PRO A 268 11.99 1.20 1.96
C PRO A 268 10.82 2.13 2.30
N ALA A 269 10.57 2.32 3.59
CA ALA A 269 9.58 3.25 4.10
C ALA A 269 10.27 4.29 5.00
N LYS A 270 9.88 5.56 4.88
CA LYS A 270 10.26 6.58 5.87
C LYS A 270 9.49 6.36 7.16
N TYR A 271 10.08 6.78 8.28
CA TYR A 271 9.38 6.74 9.55
C TYR A 271 9.70 7.93 10.43
N GLU A 272 8.74 8.26 11.28
CA GLU A 272 8.85 9.22 12.36
C GLU A 272 8.31 8.58 13.62
N CYS A 273 9.11 8.61 14.69
CA CYS A 273 8.79 7.95 15.95
C CYS A 273 8.95 8.96 17.10
N GLY A 274 8.03 8.94 18.05
CA GLY A 274 8.11 9.83 19.21
C GLY A 274 7.15 9.40 20.30
N GLY A 275 7.66 9.21 21.52
CA GLY A 275 6.85 8.77 22.66
C GLY A 275 6.07 7.48 22.36
N ASN A 276 4.74 7.61 22.26
CA ASN A 276 3.82 6.50 22.00
C ASN A 276 3.26 6.49 20.57
N THR A 277 3.82 7.27 19.65
CA THR A 277 3.39 7.33 18.24
C THR A 277 4.50 6.90 17.28
N LEU A 278 4.11 6.19 16.23
CA LEU A 278 4.97 5.82 15.11
C LEU A 278 4.19 6.06 13.81
N THR A 279 4.80 6.79 12.89
CA THR A 279 4.28 6.99 11.54
C THR A 279 5.23 6.34 10.56
N GLN A 280 4.70 5.57 9.61
CA GLN A 280 5.44 5.03 8.46
C GLN A 280 4.86 5.59 7.18
N SER A 281 5.71 5.94 6.21
CA SER A 281 5.26 6.47 4.92
C SER A 281 6.10 5.95 3.75
N THR A 282 5.43 5.73 2.63
CA THR A 282 6.02 5.47 1.31
C THR A 282 5.40 6.47 0.32
N ASP A 283 5.74 6.37 -0.96
CA ASP A 283 5.07 7.18 -2.00
C ASP A 283 3.57 6.87 -2.15
N LEU A 284 3.16 5.66 -1.73
CA LEU A 284 1.81 5.15 -1.90
C LEU A 284 1.05 4.97 -0.59
N ALA A 285 1.73 4.93 0.56
CA ALA A 285 1.10 4.61 1.84
C ALA A 285 1.50 5.56 2.96
N THR A 286 0.60 5.75 3.92
CA THR A 286 0.88 6.37 5.22
C THR A 286 0.14 5.59 6.29
N VAL A 287 0.87 5.15 7.32
CA VAL A 287 0.37 4.34 8.41
C VAL A 287 0.74 5.00 9.74
N GLU A 288 -0.27 5.35 10.53
CA GLU A 288 -0.11 5.95 11.85
C GLU A 288 -0.45 4.91 12.91
N MET A 289 0.41 4.80 13.91
CA MET A 289 0.31 3.78 14.94
C MET A 289 0.54 4.36 16.33
N SER A 290 -0.04 3.69 17.34
CA SER A 290 0.16 4.02 18.75
C SER A 290 0.44 2.78 19.61
N LYS A 291 1.18 2.94 20.70
CA LYS A 291 1.35 1.90 21.73
C LYS A 291 0.08 1.70 22.58
#